data_AF-A0A2D3PR34-F1
#
_entry.id   AF-A0A2D3PR34-F1
#
_cell.length_a   1.000
_cell.length_b   1.000
_cell.length_c   1.000
_cell.angle_alpha   90.00
_cell.angle_beta   90.00
_cell.angle_gamma   90.00
#
_symmetry.space_group_name_H-M   'P 1'
#
loop_
_entity.id
_entity.type
_entity.pdbx_description
1 polymer ?
#
loop_
_entity_poly.entity_id
_entity_poly.type
_entity_poly.pdbx_seq_one_letter_code
_entity_poly.pdbx_strand_id
1 'polypeptide(L)'
;MKERLEKDMKENKIIVHKNILNINNVIREFPTKILQIIEFKNFIIIRIEYNSQISDNVFCISYENDIIWNISEIIKREQEAYTGVDKISENIIEVSLFTGINYKIDVMERKILEKRIVK
;
A
#
# COMPACT_ATOMS: atom_id res chain seq x y z
N MET A 1 -23.07 -32.82 6.69
CA MET A 1 -23.34 -31.44 6.20
C MET A 1 -22.11 -30.57 6.46
N LYS A 2 -20.96 -30.93 5.85
CA LYS A 2 -19.68 -30.19 5.93
C LYS A 2 -19.42 -29.39 4.64
N GLU A 3 -20.44 -29.24 3.82
CA GLU A 3 -20.44 -28.41 2.62
C GLU A 3 -21.15 -27.10 2.97
N ARG A 4 -20.58 -25.96 2.58
CA ARG A 4 -21.02 -24.56 2.82
C ARG A 4 -20.34 -23.82 3.96
N LEU A 5 -19.02 -23.66 3.87
CA LEU A 5 -18.37 -22.40 4.29
C LEU A 5 -17.02 -22.13 3.61
N GLU A 6 -16.66 -22.88 2.57
CA GLU A 6 -15.84 -22.34 1.48
C GLU A 6 -16.77 -21.51 0.58
N LYS A 7 -17.22 -20.36 1.09
CA LYS A 7 -17.77 -19.32 0.23
C LYS A 7 -16.60 -18.94 -0.66
N ASP A 8 -16.70 -19.25 -1.95
CA ASP A 8 -15.75 -18.89 -3.00
C ASP A 8 -15.07 -17.56 -2.66
N MET A 9 -13.81 -17.60 -2.24
CA MET A 9 -12.98 -16.40 -2.19
C MET A 9 -12.80 -15.99 -3.64
N LYS A 10 -13.73 -15.19 -4.18
CA LYS A 10 -13.58 -14.59 -5.50
C LYS A 10 -12.24 -13.87 -5.50
N GLU A 11 -11.30 -14.35 -6.29
CA GLU A 11 -10.05 -13.66 -6.53
C GLU A 11 -10.38 -12.27 -7.09
N ASN A 12 -9.84 -11.24 -6.45
CA ASN A 12 -10.05 -9.87 -6.89
C ASN A 12 -9.25 -9.66 -8.18
N LYS A 13 -9.93 -9.22 -9.25
CA LYS A 13 -9.25 -8.88 -10.49
C LYS A 13 -8.65 -7.48 -10.37
N ILE A 14 -7.33 -7.39 -10.25
CA ILE A 14 -6.59 -6.13 -10.18
C ILE A 14 -5.91 -5.86 -11.52
N ILE A 15 -6.21 -4.70 -12.11
CA ILE A 15 -5.53 -4.20 -13.30
C ILE A 15 -5.00 -2.81 -13.01
N VAL A 16 -3.75 -2.55 -13.38
CA VAL A 16 -3.16 -1.21 -13.31
C VAL A 16 -2.67 -0.75 -14.66
N HIS A 17 -3.02 0.49 -14.99
CA HIS A 17 -2.56 1.17 -16.19
C HIS A 17 -2.16 2.60 -15.84
N LYS A 18 -0.86 2.90 -15.91
CA LYS A 18 -0.29 4.20 -15.51
C LYS A 18 -0.69 4.57 -14.07
N ASN A 19 -1.56 5.56 -13.90
CA ASN A 19 -2.08 6.06 -12.63
C ASN A 19 -3.47 5.50 -12.28
N ILE A 20 -4.02 4.59 -13.09
CA ILE A 20 -5.35 4.04 -12.92
C ILE A 20 -5.26 2.66 -12.25
N LEU A 21 -6.01 2.50 -11.15
CA LEU A 21 -6.25 1.25 -10.46
C LEU A 21 -7.68 0.78 -10.72
N ASN A 22 -7.81 -0.43 -11.28
CA ASN A 22 -9.09 -1.10 -11.46
C ASN A 22 -9.12 -2.37 -10.60
N ILE A 23 -10.04 -2.42 -9.64
CA ILE A 23 -10.33 -3.60 -8.83
C ILE A 23 -11.77 -4.02 -9.12
N ASN A 24 -11.98 -5.22 -9.67
CA ASN A 24 -13.31 -5.76 -9.95
C ASN A 24 -14.23 -4.81 -10.75
N ASN A 25 -13.66 -4.09 -11.73
CA ASN A 25 -14.31 -3.05 -12.54
C ASN A 25 -14.61 -1.72 -11.83
N VAL A 26 -14.23 -1.57 -10.57
CA VAL A 26 -14.25 -0.28 -9.86
C VAL A 26 -12.94 0.44 -10.12
N ILE A 27 -13.02 1.63 -10.71
CA ILE A 27 -11.85 2.40 -11.16
C ILE A 27 -11.56 3.55 -10.20
N ARG A 28 -10.29 3.72 -9.88
CA ARG A 28 -9.73 4.88 -9.18
C ARG A 28 -8.53 5.42 -9.93
N GLU A 29 -8.49 6.73 -10.10
CA GLU A 29 -7.33 7.44 -10.63
C GLU A 29 -6.50 8.03 -9.49
N PHE A 30 -5.18 7.80 -9.55
CA PHE A 30 -4.21 8.42 -8.67
C PHE A 30 -3.56 9.64 -9.34
N PRO A 31 -3.03 10.60 -8.57
CA PRO A 31 -2.45 11.81 -9.14
C PRO A 31 -1.18 11.56 -9.99
N THR A 32 -0.48 10.45 -9.72
CA THR A 32 0.72 10.05 -10.45
C THR A 32 0.72 8.54 -10.72
N LYS A 33 1.68 8.09 -11.53
CA LYS A 33 1.81 6.69 -11.93
C LYS A 33 1.92 5.77 -10.72
N ILE A 34 1.18 4.66 -10.74
CA ILE A 34 1.33 3.56 -9.79
C ILE A 34 2.60 2.79 -10.15
N LEU A 35 3.54 2.71 -9.20
CA LEU A 35 4.85 2.10 -9.37
C LEU A 35 4.92 0.68 -8.76
N GLN A 36 4.20 0.44 -7.68
CA GLN A 36 4.18 -0.86 -7.00
C GLN A 36 2.78 -1.16 -6.46
N ILE A 37 2.46 -2.46 -6.40
CA ILE A 37 1.24 -3.01 -5.80
C ILE A 37 1.64 -4.24 -5.00
N ILE A 38 1.12 -4.34 -3.79
CA ILE A 38 1.32 -5.48 -2.91
C ILE A 38 -0.04 -5.92 -2.41
N GLU A 39 -0.37 -7.18 -2.67
CA GLU A 39 -1.65 -7.75 -2.26
C GLU A 39 -1.59 -8.39 -0.87
N PHE A 40 -2.64 -8.13 -0.10
CA PHE A 40 -2.91 -8.72 1.20
C PHE A 40 -4.30 -9.35 1.19
N LYS A 41 -4.63 -10.15 2.20
CA LYS A 41 -5.90 -10.88 2.23
C LYS A 41 -7.14 -9.97 2.09
N ASN A 42 -7.09 -8.78 2.68
CA ASN A 42 -8.26 -7.88 2.79
C ASN A 42 -8.06 -6.50 2.15
N PHE A 43 -6.87 -6.20 1.64
CA PHE A 43 -6.51 -4.88 1.11
C PHE A 43 -5.29 -5.01 0.19
N ILE A 44 -4.94 -3.92 -0.47
CA ILE A 44 -3.69 -3.78 -1.19
C ILE A 44 -2.93 -2.56 -0.69
N ILE A 45 -1.60 -2.63 -0.76
CA ILE A 45 -0.74 -1.46 -0.62
C ILE A 45 -0.27 -1.07 -2.00
N ILE A 46 -0.40 0.20 -2.34
CA ILE A 46 0.19 0.75 -3.57
C ILE A 46 1.24 1.79 -3.23
N ARG A 47 2.22 1.92 -4.13
CA ARG A 47 3.13 3.06 -4.16
C ARG A 47 2.95 3.80 -5.47
N ILE A 48 2.76 5.11 -5.42
CA ILE A 48 2.73 5.99 -6.59
C ILE A 48 4.06 6.75 -6.72
N GLU A 49 4.30 7.30 -7.90
CA GLU A 49 5.42 8.18 -8.14
C GLU A 49 5.31 9.45 -7.29
N TYR A 50 6.44 9.91 -6.75
CA TYR A 50 6.44 11.11 -5.92
C TYR A 50 6.09 12.35 -6.73
N ASN A 51 5.29 13.23 -6.13
CA ASN A 51 4.99 14.56 -6.63
C ASN A 51 5.17 15.52 -5.46
N SER A 52 5.90 16.62 -5.65
CA SER A 52 6.10 17.64 -4.60
C SER A 52 4.80 18.26 -4.07
N GLN A 53 3.70 18.15 -4.82
CA GLN A 53 2.37 18.59 -4.39
C GLN A 53 1.67 17.59 -3.44
N ILE A 54 2.16 16.36 -3.34
CA ILE A 54 1.56 15.28 -2.55
C ILE A 54 2.64 14.69 -1.65
N SER A 55 2.51 14.94 -0.36
CA SER A 55 3.44 14.44 0.66
C SER A 55 3.49 12.91 0.75
N ASP A 56 2.45 12.23 0.25
CA ASP A 56 2.19 10.82 0.48
C ASP A 56 2.12 10.05 -0.82
N ASN A 57 3.00 9.06 -0.96
CA ASN A 57 3.03 8.22 -2.14
C ASN A 57 2.84 6.73 -1.84
N VAL A 58 2.41 6.38 -0.63
CA VAL A 58 2.05 5.00 -0.22
C VAL A 58 0.64 5.01 0.38
N PHE A 59 -0.21 4.13 -0.13
CA PHE A 59 -1.64 4.06 0.22
C PHE A 59 -2.05 2.63 0.52
N CYS A 60 -2.95 2.47 1.49
CA CYS A 60 -3.69 1.24 1.74
C CYS A 60 -5.10 1.37 1.17
N ILE A 61 -5.49 0.39 0.36
CA ILE A 61 -6.72 0.42 -0.43
C ILE A 61 -7.50 -0.86 -0.20
N SER A 62 -8.80 -0.76 0.07
CA SER A 62 -9.69 -1.93 0.17
C SER A 62 -9.98 -2.54 -1.20
N TYR A 63 -10.53 -3.74 -1.25
CA TYR A 63 -10.94 -4.34 -2.52
C TYR A 63 -12.20 -3.70 -3.13
N GLU A 64 -12.90 -2.87 -2.37
CA GLU A 64 -13.94 -1.95 -2.86
C GLU A 64 -13.35 -0.67 -3.48
N ASN A 65 -12.02 -0.56 -3.52
CA ASN A 65 -11.26 0.58 -4.04
C ASN A 65 -11.38 1.83 -3.16
N ASP A 66 -11.61 1.69 -1.85
CA ASP A 66 -11.58 2.80 -0.88
C ASP A 66 -10.19 2.99 -0.28
N ILE A 67 -9.74 4.23 -0.11
CA ILE A 67 -8.49 4.53 0.61
C ILE A 67 -8.75 4.37 2.12
N ILE A 68 -8.12 3.37 2.72
CA ILE A 68 -8.24 3.07 4.16
C ILE A 68 -7.36 4.00 4.99
N TRP A 69 -6.13 4.21 4.50
CA TRP A 69 -5.16 5.16 5.06
C TRP A 69 -4.08 5.47 4.04
N ASN A 70 -3.36 6.57 4.26
CA ASN A 70 -2.09 6.85 3.61
C ASN A 70 -0.95 6.95 4.64
N ILE A 71 0.28 6.90 4.16
CA ILE A 71 1.44 6.71 5.02
C ILE A 71 1.76 7.89 5.95
N SER A 72 1.34 9.14 5.67
CA SER A 72 1.51 10.26 6.61
C SER A 72 0.68 10.13 7.87
N GLU A 73 -0.38 9.31 7.85
CA GLU A 73 -1.13 8.98 9.06
C GLU A 73 -0.29 8.16 10.05
N ILE A 74 0.73 7.44 9.56
CA ILE A 74 1.61 6.57 10.36
C ILE A 74 2.95 7.27 10.64
N ILE A 75 3.56 7.86 9.61
CA ILE A 75 4.87 8.50 9.70
C ILE A 75 4.74 9.96 9.30
N LYS A 76 4.73 10.86 10.29
CA LYS A 76 4.81 12.30 10.06
C LYS A 76 6.25 12.69 9.75
N ARG A 77 6.48 13.22 8.55
CA ARG A 77 7.80 13.68 8.08
C ARG A 77 7.65 14.91 7.20
N GLU A 78 8.74 15.67 7.07
CA GLU A 78 8.86 16.68 6.02
C GLU A 78 9.04 16.00 4.65
N GLN A 79 8.76 16.75 3.57
CA GLN A 79 8.61 16.31 2.18
C GLN A 79 9.72 15.34 1.69
N GLU A 80 9.54 14.03 1.90
CA GLU A 80 10.44 13.00 1.38
C GLU A 80 9.65 11.80 0.87
N ALA A 81 9.91 11.46 -0.39
CA ALA A 81 9.32 10.33 -1.09
C ALA A 81 9.72 8.97 -0.49
N TYR A 82 8.78 8.03 -0.44
CA TYR A 82 9.12 6.63 -0.29
C TYR A 82 9.55 6.04 -1.63
N THR A 83 10.69 5.37 -1.64
CA THR A 83 11.32 4.82 -2.85
C THR A 83 10.99 3.36 -3.09
N GLY A 84 10.56 2.64 -2.04
CA GLY A 84 10.16 1.23 -2.13
C GLY A 84 9.19 0.83 -1.04
N VAL A 85 8.37 -0.17 -1.35
CA VAL A 85 7.54 -0.91 -0.39
C VAL A 85 7.76 -2.39 -0.65
N ASP A 86 8.02 -3.16 0.40
CA ASP A 86 8.21 -4.61 0.37
C ASP A 86 7.30 -5.29 1.39
N LYS A 87 6.73 -6.44 1.01
CA LYS A 87 5.94 -7.27 1.93
C LYS A 87 6.87 -8.15 2.75
N ILE A 88 6.81 -8.02 4.07
CA ILE A 88 7.62 -8.82 4.99
C ILE A 88 6.81 -10.01 5.52
N SER A 89 5.53 -9.80 5.83
CA SER A 89 4.62 -10.84 6.31
C SER A 89 3.17 -10.49 6.00
N GLU A 90 2.20 -11.19 6.62
CA GLU A 90 0.77 -10.95 6.41
C GLU A 90 0.30 -9.54 6.79
N ASN A 91 0.94 -8.87 7.74
CA ASN A 91 0.54 -7.52 8.16
C ASN A 91 1.73 -6.56 8.22
N ILE A 92 2.92 -6.99 7.80
CA ILE A 92 4.12 -6.17 7.92
C ILE A 92 4.63 -5.80 6.53
N ILE A 93 4.80 -4.51 6.32
CA ILE A 93 5.55 -3.96 5.20
C ILE A 93 6.85 -3.33 5.69
N GLU A 94 7.84 -3.32 4.83
CA GLU A 94 8.98 -2.42 4.94
C GLU A 94 8.82 -1.31 3.89
N VAL A 95 9.00 -0.06 4.32
CA VAL A 95 9.00 1.09 3.43
C VAL A 95 10.35 1.79 3.49
N SER A 96 10.90 2.07 2.31
CA SER A 96 12.27 2.57 2.15
C SER A 96 12.28 4.02 1.70
N LEU A 97 13.24 4.78 2.21
CA LEU A 97 13.48 6.17 1.86
C LEU A 97 14.77 6.31 1.05
N PHE A 98 14.86 7.39 0.27
CA PHE A 98 16.09 7.70 -0.47
C PHE A 98 17.27 7.97 0.47
N THR A 99 17.01 8.51 1.66
CA THR A 99 18.03 8.71 2.71
C THR A 99 18.67 7.43 3.23
N GLY A 100 18.15 6.24 2.89
CA GLY A 100 18.63 4.96 3.41
C GLY A 100 18.02 4.63 4.77
N ILE A 101 16.84 5.18 5.07
CA ILE A 101 16.03 4.81 6.24
C ILE A 101 14.98 3.81 5.78
N ASN A 102 14.85 2.69 6.50
CA ASN A 102 13.77 1.72 6.31
C ASN A 102 12.88 1.71 7.55
N TYR A 103 11.57 1.77 7.35
CA TYR A 103 10.59 1.58 8.42
C TYR A 103 9.87 0.25 8.23
N LYS A 104 9.82 -0.57 9.27
CA LYS A 104 8.85 -1.68 9.34
C LYS A 104 7.58 -1.19 9.96
N ILE A 105 6.45 -1.51 9.33
CA ILE A 105 5.14 -1.01 9.71
C ILE A 105 4.18 -2.18 9.83
N ASP A 106 3.44 -2.22 10.93
CA ASP A 106 2.23 -3.01 11.02
C ASP A 106 1.09 -2.24 10.34
N VAL A 107 0.60 -2.77 9.22
CA VAL A 107 -0.41 -2.14 8.36
C VAL A 107 -1.82 -2.18 8.94
N MET A 108 -2.08 -3.10 9.89
CA MET A 108 -3.37 -3.25 10.55
C MET A 108 -3.46 -2.32 11.75
N GLU A 109 -2.42 -2.30 12.59
CA GLU A 109 -2.33 -1.42 13.74
C GLU A 109 -1.96 0.02 13.37
N ARG A 110 -1.46 0.26 12.14
CA ARG A 110 -0.97 1.55 11.65
C ARG A 110 0.18 2.09 12.52
N LYS A 111 1.13 1.22 12.86
CA LYS A 111 2.25 1.55 13.76
C LYS A 111 3.60 1.21 13.17
N ILE A 112 4.59 2.04 13.48
CA ILE A 112 5.99 1.74 13.22
C ILE A 112 6.46 0.70 14.24
N LEU A 113 6.94 -0.43 13.74
CA LEU A 113 7.55 -1.49 14.55
C LEU A 113 9.05 -1.28 14.72
N GLU A 114 9.72 -0.81 13.65
CA GLU A 114 11.17 -0.65 13.63
C GLU A 114 11.56 0.48 12.67
N LYS A 115 12.62 1.23 13.00
CA LYS A 115 13.30 2.16 12.11
C LYS A 115 14.77 1.75 12.02
N ARG A 116 15.27 1.51 10.81
CA ARG A 116 16.66 1.13 10.55
C ARG A 116 17.33 2.12 9.59
N ILE A 117 18.62 2.35 9.79
CA ILE A 117 19.48 3.06 8.84
C ILE A 117 20.33 2.01 8.14
N VAL A 118 20.31 1.99 6.81
CA VAL A 118 20.97 0.97 5.97
C VAL A 118 22.13 1.54 5.13
N LYS A 119 22.56 2.78 5.43
CA LYS A 119 23.75 3.41 4.86
C LYS A 119 24.99 3.19 5.71
#